data_AF-A0A7S2F1M7-F1
#
_entry.id   AF-A0A7S2F1M7-F1
#
_cell.length_a   1.000
_cell.length_b   1.000
_cell.length_c   1.000
_cell.angle_alpha   90.00
_cell.angle_beta   90.00
_cell.angle_gamma   90.00
#
_symmetry.space_group_name_H-M   'P 1'
#
loop_
_entity.id
_entity.type
_entity.pdbx_description
1 polymer ?
#
loop_
_entity_poly.entity_id
_entity_poly.type
_entity_poly.pdbx_seq_one_letter_code
_entity_poly.pdbx_strand_id
1 'polypeptide(L)'
;SLQKVVLLNLKVLARISLHEVEFQRVLNAIVSLFSSDRRLLETRGSLIIRKLCVLLNAKSIYISLADVLKKTSTSDLEFASIMVQTLNLILLTALELSGLRQVLKNSFQTSASTDDRTVFASLFHCWSHNPVATLSLCLLAQAYDLASSLVKKFAEVEITVGFLMQIDKLVQLLESPIFIQLRLQLLEVDASYHPALLKSLYGLLMLLPQSTAFRTLSARLATVSSLQQHLGRASASPGPGYFQSGEQTTQENRQIVSKFEDPAAALLRDFEVVQERHARARQEALQNRSLHTTKVTSAANNSGGLTVVGKSIGGGHEAQHMTPE
;
A
#
# COMPACT_ATOMS: atom_id res chain seq x y z
N SER A 1 -30.43 -2.69 14.27
CA SER A 1 -30.76 -4.11 14.52
C SER A 1 -30.12 -5.12 13.56
N LEU A 2 -29.10 -4.77 12.77
CA LEU A 2 -28.27 -5.75 12.02
C LEU A 2 -26.82 -5.79 12.52
N GLN A 3 -26.24 -4.63 12.90
CA GLN A 3 -24.92 -4.55 13.53
C GLN A 3 -24.84 -5.33 14.85
N LYS A 4 -25.89 -5.28 15.68
CA LYS A 4 -25.97 -6.07 16.92
C LYS A 4 -25.89 -7.58 16.65
N VAL A 5 -26.54 -8.04 15.57
CA VAL A 5 -26.54 -9.45 15.16
C VAL A 5 -25.17 -9.87 14.64
N VAL A 6 -24.54 -9.07 13.77
CA VAL A 6 -23.17 -9.33 13.30
C VAL A 6 -22.18 -9.37 14.47
N LEU A 7 -22.31 -8.44 15.41
CA LEU A 7 -21.44 -8.37 16.58
C LEU A 7 -21.67 -9.53 17.55
N LEU A 8 -22.91 -10.00 17.69
CA LEU A 8 -23.23 -11.19 18.49
C LEU A 8 -22.66 -12.46 17.85
N ASN A 9 -22.81 -12.61 16.52
CA ASN A 9 -22.21 -13.72 15.77
C ASN A 9 -20.69 -13.70 15.89
N LEU A 10 -20.04 -12.55 15.71
CA LEU A 10 -18.60 -12.41 15.91
C LEU A 10 -18.14 -12.81 17.32
N LYS A 11 -18.93 -12.48 18.36
CA LYS A 11 -18.64 -12.90 19.74
C LYS A 11 -18.76 -14.41 19.93
N VAL A 12 -19.78 -15.02 19.35
CA VAL A 12 -19.98 -16.48 19.41
C VAL A 12 -18.86 -17.19 18.65
N LEU A 13 -18.55 -16.74 17.43
CA LEU A 13 -17.46 -17.26 16.62
C LEU A 13 -16.12 -17.12 17.34
N ALA A 14 -15.82 -15.96 17.93
CA ALA A 14 -14.59 -15.76 18.69
C ALA A 14 -14.45 -16.72 19.88
N ARG A 15 -15.56 -17.08 20.55
CA ARG A 15 -15.55 -18.08 21.62
C ARG A 15 -15.29 -19.50 21.11
N ILE A 16 -15.79 -19.84 19.92
CA ILE A 16 -15.56 -21.14 19.28
C ILE A 16 -14.12 -21.20 18.72
N SER A 17 -13.59 -20.07 18.25
CA SER A 17 -12.23 -19.89 17.75
C SER A 17 -11.13 -19.86 18.84
N LEU A 18 -11.41 -20.35 20.05
CA LEU A 18 -10.35 -20.63 21.03
C LEU A 18 -9.45 -21.80 20.58
N HIS A 19 -9.93 -22.63 19.65
CA HIS A 19 -9.16 -23.67 18.98
C HIS A 19 -8.62 -23.18 17.63
N GLU A 20 -7.38 -23.55 17.32
CA GLU A 20 -6.62 -23.06 16.16
C GLU A 20 -7.29 -23.41 14.82
N VAL A 21 -7.89 -24.59 14.71
CA VAL A 21 -8.53 -25.07 13.47
C VAL A 21 -9.80 -24.27 13.18
N GLU A 22 -10.64 -24.07 14.19
CA GLU A 22 -11.88 -23.32 14.14
C GLU A 22 -11.60 -21.84 13.86
N PHE A 23 -10.54 -21.31 14.47
CA PHE A 23 -10.05 -19.96 14.18
C PHE A 23 -9.68 -19.76 12.71
N GLN A 24 -8.88 -20.67 12.15
CA GLN A 24 -8.52 -20.64 10.73
C GLN A 24 -9.75 -20.79 9.83
N ARG A 25 -10.69 -21.68 10.15
CA ARG A 25 -11.94 -21.84 9.39
C ARG A 25 -12.77 -20.56 9.36
N VAL A 26 -12.91 -19.87 10.49
CA VAL A 26 -13.65 -18.61 10.58
C VAL A 26 -12.99 -17.53 9.74
N LEU A 27 -11.67 -17.36 9.82
CA LEU A 27 -10.97 -16.35 9.02
C LEU A 27 -11.05 -16.65 7.51
N ASN A 28 -10.91 -17.90 7.10
CA ASN A 28 -11.11 -18.31 5.70
C ASN A 28 -12.53 -17.98 5.22
N ALA A 29 -13.56 -18.27 6.02
CA ALA A 29 -14.94 -17.96 5.68
C ALA A 29 -15.19 -16.45 5.56
N ILE A 30 -14.61 -15.65 6.45
CA ILE A 30 -14.73 -14.18 6.42
C ILE A 30 -14.03 -13.59 5.18
N VAL A 31 -12.82 -14.04 4.87
CA VAL A 31 -12.09 -13.58 3.68
C VAL A 31 -12.82 -14.02 2.40
N SER A 32 -13.34 -15.26 2.35
CA SER A 32 -14.18 -15.72 1.25
C SER A 32 -15.43 -14.86 1.07
N LEU A 33 -16.10 -14.50 2.18
CA LEU A 33 -17.28 -13.64 2.14
C LEU A 33 -16.93 -12.24 1.60
N PHE A 34 -15.81 -11.66 2.02
CA PHE A 34 -15.35 -10.37 1.50
C PHE A 34 -14.94 -10.44 0.02
N SER A 35 -14.38 -11.58 -0.42
CA SER A 35 -14.03 -11.80 -1.82
C SER A 35 -15.27 -11.90 -2.70
N SER A 36 -16.30 -12.62 -2.25
CA SER A 36 -17.59 -12.74 -2.96
C SER A 36 -18.43 -11.46 -2.92
N ASP A 37 -18.40 -10.71 -1.81
CA ASP A 37 -19.12 -9.44 -1.64
C ASP A 37 -18.14 -8.31 -1.25
N ARG A 38 -17.55 -7.68 -2.27
CA ARG A 38 -16.62 -6.56 -2.10
C ARG A 38 -17.25 -5.34 -1.42
N ARG A 39 -18.57 -5.13 -1.58
CA ARG A 39 -19.29 -4.02 -0.91
C ARG A 39 -19.34 -4.23 0.60
N LEU A 40 -19.41 -5.49 1.05
CA LEU A 40 -19.33 -5.79 2.47
C LEU A 40 -17.97 -5.40 3.06
N LEU A 41 -16.88 -5.64 2.34
CA LEU A 41 -15.54 -5.22 2.75
C LEU A 41 -15.46 -3.68 2.86
N GLU A 42 -15.91 -2.97 1.84
CA GLU A 42 -15.89 -1.49 1.80
C GLU A 42 -16.71 -0.86 2.93
N THR A 43 -17.92 -1.38 3.18
CA THR A 43 -18.86 -0.76 4.12
C THR A 43 -18.70 -1.24 5.56
N ARG A 44 -18.30 -2.50 5.78
CA ARG A 44 -18.28 -3.13 7.11
C ARG A 44 -16.99 -3.85 7.46
N GLY A 45 -16.08 -4.05 6.50
CA GLY A 45 -14.83 -4.77 6.72
C GLY A 45 -14.01 -4.19 7.86
N SER A 46 -13.89 -2.85 7.93
CA SER A 46 -13.19 -2.17 9.03
C SER A 46 -13.75 -2.55 10.40
N LEU A 47 -15.08 -2.49 10.58
CA LEU A 47 -15.72 -2.83 11.85
C LEU A 47 -15.53 -4.32 12.21
N ILE A 48 -15.65 -5.21 11.23
CA ILE A 48 -15.54 -6.66 11.43
C ILE A 48 -14.13 -7.03 11.86
N ILE A 49 -13.10 -6.59 11.10
CA ILE A 49 -11.69 -6.88 11.41
C ILE A 49 -11.29 -6.29 12.76
N ARG A 50 -11.62 -5.03 13.02
CA ARG A 50 -11.37 -4.39 14.31
C ARG A 50 -12.00 -5.15 15.46
N LYS A 51 -13.24 -5.62 15.29
CA LYS A 51 -13.91 -6.39 16.33
C LYS A 51 -13.25 -7.75 16.57
N LEU A 52 -12.76 -8.42 15.52
CA LEU A 52 -11.95 -9.63 15.67
C LEU A 52 -10.66 -9.35 16.45
N CYS A 53 -9.94 -8.27 16.14
CA CYS A 53 -8.73 -7.86 16.87
C CYS A 53 -8.98 -7.49 18.34
N VAL A 54 -10.19 -7.09 18.70
CA VAL A 54 -10.58 -6.85 20.11
C VAL A 54 -10.95 -8.14 20.83
N LEU A 55 -11.61 -9.06 20.13
CA LEU A 55 -12.10 -10.32 20.71
C LEU A 55 -10.98 -11.38 20.80
N LEU A 56 -10.01 -11.29 19.91
CA LEU A 56 -8.90 -12.23 19.73
C LEU A 56 -7.59 -11.46 19.72
N ASN A 57 -6.45 -12.15 19.69
CA ASN A 57 -5.16 -11.49 19.64
C ASN A 57 -4.90 -10.84 18.26
N ALA A 58 -4.71 -9.52 18.23
CA ALA A 58 -4.45 -8.73 17.03
C ALA A 58 -3.29 -9.25 16.14
N LYS A 59 -2.16 -9.66 16.75
CA LYS A 59 -1.02 -10.23 16.02
C LYS A 59 -1.43 -11.52 15.34
N SER A 60 -2.09 -12.44 16.05
CA SER A 60 -2.57 -13.71 15.49
C SER A 60 -3.58 -13.50 14.35
N ILE A 61 -4.48 -12.52 14.47
CA ILE A 61 -5.40 -12.14 13.37
C ILE A 61 -4.61 -11.74 12.13
N TYR A 62 -3.66 -10.81 12.25
CA TYR A 62 -2.95 -10.24 11.12
C TYR A 62 -2.05 -11.27 10.42
N ILE A 63 -1.36 -12.14 11.16
CA ILE A 63 -0.58 -13.25 10.60
C ILE A 63 -1.49 -14.22 9.85
N SER A 64 -2.60 -14.63 10.48
CA SER A 64 -3.51 -15.58 9.85
C SER A 64 -4.19 -15.01 8.62
N LEU A 65 -4.56 -13.73 8.63
CA LEU A 65 -5.07 -13.04 7.45
C LEU A 65 -4.03 -12.97 6.34
N ALA A 66 -2.75 -12.75 6.66
CA ALA A 66 -1.66 -12.79 5.67
C ALA A 66 -1.55 -14.18 5.03
N ASP A 67 -1.62 -15.25 5.82
CA ASP A 67 -1.57 -16.64 5.32
C ASP A 67 -2.79 -17.01 4.47
N VAL A 68 -3.99 -16.58 4.86
CA VAL A 68 -5.21 -16.77 4.08
C VAL A 68 -5.13 -16.00 2.76
N LEU A 69 -4.72 -14.73 2.80
CA LEU A 69 -4.59 -13.89 1.61
C LEU A 69 -3.53 -14.39 0.64
N LYS A 70 -2.44 -15.02 1.12
CA LYS A 70 -1.44 -15.66 0.28
C LYS A 70 -2.05 -16.77 -0.60
N LYS A 71 -3.06 -17.49 -0.09
CA LYS A 71 -3.79 -18.51 -0.86
C LYS A 71 -4.79 -17.84 -1.82
N THR A 72 -5.59 -16.91 -1.32
CA THR A 72 -6.64 -16.22 -2.12
C THR A 72 -6.07 -15.40 -3.27
N SER A 73 -4.88 -14.81 -3.11
CA SER A 73 -4.24 -13.97 -4.15
C SER A 73 -3.81 -14.74 -5.41
N THR A 74 -3.84 -16.07 -5.38
CA THR A 74 -3.70 -16.89 -6.59
C THR A 74 -4.91 -16.77 -7.52
N SER A 75 -6.09 -16.49 -6.95
CA SER A 75 -7.36 -16.44 -7.67
C SER A 75 -7.89 -15.03 -7.94
N ASP A 76 -7.70 -14.09 -7.00
CA ASP A 76 -8.17 -12.71 -7.13
C ASP A 76 -7.14 -11.73 -6.55
N LEU A 77 -6.29 -11.20 -7.44
CA LEU A 77 -5.27 -10.22 -7.10
C LEU A 77 -5.87 -8.86 -6.73
N GLU A 78 -6.96 -8.45 -7.38
CA GLU A 78 -7.61 -7.16 -7.13
C GLU A 78 -8.20 -7.13 -5.72
N PHE A 79 -8.92 -8.19 -5.33
CA PHE A 79 -9.43 -8.36 -3.98
C PHE A 79 -8.31 -8.33 -2.94
N ALA A 80 -7.20 -9.05 -3.19
CA ALA A 80 -6.06 -9.05 -2.27
C ALA A 80 -5.52 -7.62 -2.05
N SER A 81 -5.42 -6.82 -3.11
CA SER A 81 -4.98 -5.42 -3.00
C SER A 81 -5.93 -4.55 -2.17
N ILE A 82 -7.24 -4.68 -2.37
CA ILE A 82 -8.28 -3.94 -1.62
C ILE A 82 -8.30 -4.37 -0.15
N MET A 83 -8.17 -5.67 0.11
CA MET A 83 -8.11 -6.21 1.47
C MET A 83 -6.88 -5.70 2.21
N VAL A 84 -5.69 -5.75 1.58
CA VAL A 84 -4.46 -5.20 2.15
C VAL A 84 -4.57 -3.70 2.42
N GLN A 85 -5.15 -2.94 1.48
CA GLN A 85 -5.41 -1.51 1.70
C GLN A 85 -6.28 -1.27 2.94
N THR A 86 -7.31 -2.09 3.13
CA THR A 86 -8.21 -2.02 4.30
C THR A 86 -7.49 -2.38 5.59
N LEU A 87 -6.74 -3.48 5.60
CA LEU A 87 -5.94 -3.92 6.76
C LEU A 87 -4.88 -2.89 7.16
N ASN A 88 -4.26 -2.25 6.17
CA ASN A 88 -3.26 -1.22 6.38
C ASN A 88 -3.87 0.02 7.06
N LEU A 89 -5.02 0.48 6.58
CA LEU A 89 -5.72 1.60 7.21
C LEU A 89 -6.10 1.29 8.66
N ILE A 90 -6.60 0.07 8.93
CA ILE A 90 -6.94 -0.38 10.28
C ILE A 90 -5.69 -0.42 11.17
N LEU A 91 -4.58 -0.97 10.66
CA LEU A 91 -3.30 -1.05 11.38
C LEU A 91 -2.82 0.34 11.83
N LEU A 92 -2.94 1.33 10.95
CA LEU A 92 -2.49 2.69 11.23
C LEU A 92 -3.42 3.46 12.18
N THR A 93 -4.73 3.21 12.12
CA THR A 93 -5.72 4.10 12.79
C THR A 93 -6.38 3.50 14.03
N ALA A 94 -6.50 2.18 14.14
CA ALA A 94 -7.25 1.57 15.23
C ALA A 94 -6.40 1.41 16.50
N LEU A 95 -7.00 1.63 17.68
CA LEU A 95 -6.26 1.67 18.95
C LEU A 95 -5.85 0.27 19.43
N GLU A 96 -6.68 -0.72 19.16
CA GLU A 96 -6.47 -2.13 19.51
C GLU A 96 -5.25 -2.77 18.82
N LEU A 97 -4.68 -2.13 17.79
CA LEU A 97 -3.43 -2.56 17.14
C LEU A 97 -2.18 -1.92 17.74
N SER A 98 -2.26 -1.24 18.89
CA SER A 98 -1.07 -0.66 19.57
C SER A 98 0.04 -1.69 19.79
N GLY A 99 -0.29 -2.88 20.29
CA GLY A 99 0.70 -3.95 20.54
C GLY A 99 1.36 -4.45 19.26
N LEU A 100 0.58 -4.71 18.20
CA LEU A 100 1.13 -5.14 16.91
C LEU A 100 2.04 -4.08 16.28
N ARG A 101 1.71 -2.79 16.43
CA ARG A 101 2.56 -1.70 15.95
C ARG A 101 3.91 -1.64 16.67
N GLN A 102 3.96 -1.99 17.96
CA GLN A 102 5.22 -2.05 18.70
C GLN A 102 6.07 -3.23 18.24
N VAL A 103 5.46 -4.41 18.06
CA VAL A 103 6.12 -5.59 17.44
C VAL A 103 6.78 -5.21 16.11
N LEU A 104 6.03 -4.55 15.22
CA LEU A 104 6.53 -4.13 13.91
C LEU A 104 7.68 -3.11 13.99
N LYS A 105 7.63 -2.16 14.93
CA LYS A 105 8.72 -1.20 15.16
C LYS A 105 9.99 -1.87 15.69
N ASN A 106 9.83 -2.93 16.47
CA ASN A 106 10.95 -3.65 17.06
C ASN A 106 11.64 -4.60 16.06
N SER A 107 10.98 -4.99 14.97
CA SER A 107 11.48 -5.96 13.98
C SER A 107 12.87 -5.64 13.38
N PHE A 108 13.25 -4.36 13.31
CA PHE A 108 14.52 -3.91 12.73
C PHE A 108 15.55 -3.44 13.75
N GLN A 109 15.24 -3.50 15.04
CA GLN A 109 16.19 -3.17 16.10
C GLN A 109 17.27 -4.26 16.23
N THR A 110 18.43 -3.91 16.78
CA THR A 110 19.53 -4.88 16.99
C THR A 110 19.11 -6.02 17.92
N SER A 111 18.24 -5.74 18.90
CA SER A 111 17.68 -6.71 19.85
C SER A 111 16.37 -7.36 19.39
N ALA A 112 15.99 -7.22 18.12
CA ALA A 112 14.72 -7.77 17.62
C ALA A 112 14.67 -9.29 17.76
N SER A 113 13.56 -9.80 18.28
CA SER A 113 13.33 -11.24 18.35
C SER A 113 13.12 -11.82 16.95
N THR A 114 13.42 -13.11 16.77
CA THR A 114 13.11 -13.83 15.53
C THR A 114 11.62 -13.75 15.20
N ASP A 115 10.77 -13.81 16.22
CA ASP A 115 9.32 -13.70 16.09
C ASP A 115 8.90 -12.33 15.53
N ASP A 116 9.43 -11.21 16.05
CA ASP A 116 9.14 -9.87 15.52
C ASP A 116 9.53 -9.73 14.04
N ARG A 117 10.68 -10.30 13.65
CA ARG A 117 11.15 -10.34 12.26
C ARG A 117 10.22 -11.18 11.38
N THR A 118 9.78 -12.33 11.87
CA THR A 118 8.81 -13.20 11.17
C THR A 118 7.45 -12.52 11.00
N VAL A 119 6.95 -11.79 12.01
CA VAL A 119 5.71 -11.01 11.88
C VAL A 119 5.84 -9.98 10.77
N PHE A 120 6.92 -9.21 10.75
CA PHE A 120 7.15 -8.22 9.70
C PHE A 120 7.24 -8.88 8.33
N ALA A 121 8.02 -9.94 8.17
CA ALA A 121 8.18 -10.63 6.89
C ALA A 121 6.83 -11.18 6.37
N SER A 122 6.07 -11.88 7.22
CA SER A 122 4.74 -12.41 6.87
C SER A 122 3.80 -11.29 6.36
N LEU A 123 3.76 -10.17 7.10
CA LEU A 123 2.95 -9.02 6.69
C LEU A 123 3.50 -8.33 5.45
N PHE A 124 4.81 -8.21 5.30
CA PHE A 124 5.43 -7.61 4.13
C PHE A 124 5.05 -8.36 2.86
N HIS A 125 5.17 -9.68 2.83
CA HIS A 125 4.81 -10.48 1.65
C HIS A 125 3.35 -10.31 1.26
N CYS A 126 2.44 -10.27 2.24
CA CYS A 126 1.02 -10.01 1.96
C CYS A 126 0.80 -8.55 1.52
N TRP A 127 1.47 -7.59 2.16
CA TRP A 127 1.33 -6.17 1.87
C TRP A 127 1.82 -5.84 0.47
N SER A 128 2.78 -6.61 -0.08
CA SER A 128 3.24 -6.50 -1.47
C SER A 128 2.14 -6.58 -2.51
N HIS A 129 0.91 -6.99 -2.20
CA HIS A 129 -0.22 -6.85 -3.12
C HIS A 129 -0.74 -5.40 -3.25
N ASN A 130 -0.28 -4.46 -2.42
CA ASN A 130 -0.58 -3.04 -2.52
C ASN A 130 0.70 -2.21 -2.22
N PRO A 131 1.28 -1.53 -3.22
CA PRO A 131 2.57 -0.85 -3.08
C PRO A 131 2.56 0.24 -2.00
N VAL A 132 1.51 1.06 -1.94
CA VAL A 132 1.41 2.16 -0.94
C VAL A 132 1.29 1.59 0.47
N ALA A 133 0.56 0.47 0.64
CA ALA A 133 0.50 -0.23 1.91
C ALA A 133 1.87 -0.77 2.32
N THR A 134 2.61 -1.44 1.43
CA THR A 134 3.98 -1.93 1.70
C THR A 134 4.90 -0.81 2.15
N LEU A 135 4.87 0.34 1.48
CA LEU A 135 5.66 1.50 1.88
C LEU A 135 5.27 2.00 3.26
N SER A 136 3.97 2.14 3.53
CA SER A 136 3.50 2.58 4.85
C SER A 136 3.88 1.61 5.97
N LEU A 137 3.93 0.30 5.70
CA LEU A 137 4.41 -0.72 6.63
C LEU A 137 5.90 -0.54 6.94
N CYS A 138 6.72 -0.28 5.91
CA CYS A 138 8.15 0.00 6.09
C CYS A 138 8.38 1.26 6.92
N LEU A 139 7.64 2.35 6.64
CA LEU A 139 7.71 3.59 7.41
C LEU A 139 7.26 3.39 8.87
N LEU A 140 6.22 2.58 9.10
CA LEU A 140 5.73 2.27 10.44
C LEU A 140 6.76 1.47 11.24
N ALA A 141 7.42 0.51 10.60
CA ALA A 141 8.44 -0.35 11.17
C ALA A 141 9.84 0.31 11.27
N GLN A 142 9.97 1.57 10.82
CA GLN A 142 11.26 2.30 10.74
C GLN A 142 12.30 1.62 9.85
N ALA A 143 11.87 0.81 8.89
CA ALA A 143 12.72 0.16 7.91
C ALA A 143 13.05 1.13 6.77
N TYR A 144 13.77 2.21 7.06
CA TYR A 144 13.96 3.34 6.14
C TYR A 144 14.79 2.99 4.89
N ASP A 145 15.77 2.10 5.01
CA ASP A 145 16.54 1.61 3.85
C ASP A 145 15.65 0.83 2.87
N LEU A 146 14.76 -0.01 3.43
CA LEU A 146 13.78 -0.77 2.66
C LEU A 146 12.77 0.19 2.03
N ALA A 147 12.26 1.17 2.77
CA ALA A 147 11.35 2.20 2.26
C ALA A 147 11.97 3.01 1.12
N SER A 148 13.22 3.47 1.27
CA SER A 148 13.96 4.21 0.24
C SER A 148 14.15 3.37 -1.02
N SER A 149 14.48 2.10 -0.88
CA SER A 149 14.65 1.17 -2.01
C SER A 149 13.32 0.88 -2.70
N LEU A 150 12.24 0.70 -1.93
CA LEU A 150 10.90 0.46 -2.43
C LEU A 150 10.35 1.65 -3.24
N VAL A 151 10.58 2.88 -2.79
CA VAL A 151 10.12 4.08 -3.51
C VAL A 151 10.77 4.19 -4.90
N LYS A 152 12.03 3.78 -5.06
CA LYS A 152 12.67 3.73 -6.39
C LYS A 152 11.96 2.75 -7.32
N LYS A 153 11.40 1.68 -6.78
CA LYS A 153 10.66 0.66 -7.52
C LYS A 153 9.25 1.11 -7.90
N PHE A 154 8.73 2.18 -7.31
CA PHE A 154 7.44 2.72 -7.71
C PHE A 154 7.45 3.31 -9.13
N ALA A 155 8.62 3.64 -9.70
CA ALA A 155 8.74 4.04 -11.10
C ALA A 155 8.41 2.90 -12.08
N GLU A 156 8.59 1.64 -11.65
CA GLU A 156 8.24 0.45 -12.42
C GLU A 156 6.75 0.05 -12.20
N VAL A 157 6.10 0.65 -11.20
CA VAL A 157 4.68 0.45 -10.89
C VAL A 157 3.84 1.45 -11.68
N GLU A 158 2.75 0.96 -12.26
CA GLU A 158 1.78 1.79 -12.98
C GLU A 158 1.12 2.83 -12.05
N ILE A 159 1.27 4.11 -12.38
CA ILE A 159 0.73 5.23 -11.61
C ILE A 159 -0.74 5.47 -12.00
N THR A 160 -1.66 4.84 -11.26
CA THR A 160 -3.10 5.05 -11.40
C THR A 160 -3.63 6.17 -10.49
N VAL A 161 -4.82 6.69 -10.77
CA VAL A 161 -5.49 7.67 -9.88
C VAL A 161 -5.70 7.09 -8.48
N GLY A 162 -6.13 5.83 -8.39
CA GLY A 162 -6.32 5.14 -7.11
C GLY A 162 -5.01 4.98 -6.32
N PHE A 163 -3.89 4.79 -7.00
CA PHE A 163 -2.56 4.80 -6.39
C PHE A 163 -2.20 6.19 -5.82
N LEU A 164 -2.39 7.25 -6.61
CA LEU A 164 -2.12 8.63 -6.16
C LEU A 164 -3.00 9.05 -4.97
N MET A 165 -4.27 8.67 -4.97
CA MET A 165 -5.17 8.92 -3.83
C MET A 165 -4.70 8.20 -2.55
N GLN A 166 -4.13 6.99 -2.69
CA GLN A 166 -3.57 6.28 -1.55
C GLN A 166 -2.30 6.95 -1.03
N ILE A 167 -1.43 7.46 -1.91
CA ILE A 167 -0.27 8.25 -1.48
C ILE A 167 -0.72 9.53 -0.77
N ASP A 168 -1.70 10.25 -1.32
CA ASP A 168 -2.22 11.47 -0.69
C ASP A 168 -2.72 11.19 0.73
N LYS A 169 -3.50 10.12 0.90
CA LYS A 169 -3.95 9.65 2.22
C LYS A 169 -2.81 9.24 3.14
N LEU A 170 -1.78 8.55 2.62
CA LEU A 170 -0.60 8.19 3.42
C LEU A 170 0.12 9.45 3.92
N VAL A 171 0.31 10.46 3.08
CA VAL A 171 0.94 11.74 3.48
C VAL A 171 0.12 12.45 4.55
N GLN A 172 -1.22 12.47 4.44
CA GLN A 172 -2.06 12.98 5.51
C GLN A 172 -1.87 12.20 6.82
N LEU A 173 -1.71 10.88 6.75
CA LEU A 173 -1.42 10.05 7.92
C LEU A 173 -0.03 10.31 8.51
N LEU A 174 0.98 10.65 7.71
CA LEU A 174 2.32 11.05 8.20
C LEU A 174 2.25 12.24 9.16
N GLU A 175 1.25 13.11 9.00
CA GLU A 175 1.02 14.24 9.91
C GLU A 175 0.21 13.89 11.16
N SER A 176 -0.39 12.69 11.19
CA SER A 176 -1.14 12.21 12.35
C SER A 176 -0.22 11.66 13.46
N PRO A 177 -0.73 11.49 14.70
CA PRO A 177 0.08 11.01 15.83
C PRO A 177 0.75 9.65 15.63
N ILE A 178 0.23 8.81 14.72
CA ILE A 178 0.80 7.48 14.46
C ILE A 178 2.26 7.51 13.97
N PHE A 179 2.61 8.56 13.22
CA PHE A 179 3.95 8.79 12.66
C PHE A 179 4.70 9.92 13.38
N ILE A 180 4.35 10.22 14.64
CA ILE A 180 5.10 11.21 15.44
C ILE A 180 6.57 10.83 15.55
N GLN A 181 6.88 9.55 15.74
CA GLN A 181 8.27 9.08 15.85
C GLN A 181 9.05 9.35 14.57
N LEU A 182 8.47 9.04 13.40
CA LEU A 182 9.08 9.34 12.11
C LEU A 182 9.39 10.83 11.95
N ARG A 183 8.45 11.70 12.36
CA ARG A 183 8.65 13.16 12.28
C ARG A 183 9.73 13.66 13.23
N LEU A 184 9.86 13.07 14.42
CA LEU A 184 10.94 13.40 15.36
C LEU A 184 12.29 12.90 14.82
N GLN A 185 12.32 11.73 14.20
CA GLN A 185 13.51 11.16 13.56
C GLN A 185 14.03 12.00 12.39
N LEU A 186 13.21 12.87 11.78
CA LEU A 186 13.69 13.85 10.79
C LEU A 186 14.62 14.92 11.38
N LEU A 187 14.65 15.07 12.71
CA LEU A 187 15.57 15.98 13.40
C LEU A 187 16.94 15.34 13.64
N GLU A 188 17.05 14.01 13.55
CA GLU A 188 18.26 13.24 13.86
C GLU A 188 19.20 13.21 12.65
N VAL A 189 19.77 14.36 12.30
CA VAL A 189 20.57 14.55 11.07
C VAL A 189 21.79 13.61 10.98
N ASP A 190 22.42 13.32 12.12
CA ASP A 190 23.63 12.49 12.20
C ASP A 190 23.33 10.98 12.24
N ALA A 191 22.06 10.58 12.30
CA ALA A 191 21.70 9.17 12.35
C ALA A 191 21.91 8.49 10.99
N SER A 192 22.43 7.25 11.02
CA SER A 192 22.74 6.47 9.81
C SER A 192 21.53 6.24 8.89
N TYR A 193 20.32 6.16 9.47
CA TYR A 193 19.08 5.95 8.74
C TYR A 193 18.49 7.23 8.12
N HIS A 194 18.96 8.41 8.53
CA HIS A 194 18.40 9.71 8.13
C HIS A 194 18.42 9.95 6.61
N PRO A 195 19.52 9.62 5.88
CA PRO A 195 19.53 9.75 4.43
C PRO A 195 18.48 8.86 3.73
N ALA A 196 18.24 7.65 4.24
CA ALA A 196 17.25 6.74 3.69
C ALA A 196 15.83 7.24 3.96
N LEU A 197 15.57 7.75 5.17
CA LEU A 197 14.31 8.39 5.52
C LEU A 197 14.01 9.58 4.59
N LEU A 198 14.95 10.51 4.43
CA LEU A 198 14.79 11.64 3.51
C LEU A 198 14.56 11.20 2.06
N LYS A 199 15.33 10.23 1.55
CA LYS A 199 15.14 9.69 0.20
C LYS A 199 13.75 9.09 0.00
N SER A 200 13.22 8.39 1.00
CA SER A 200 11.87 7.82 0.92
C SER A 200 10.78 8.90 0.87
N LEU A 201 10.91 9.97 1.67
CA LEU A 201 9.93 11.07 1.69
C LEU A 201 10.04 11.99 0.48
N TYR A 202 11.25 12.34 0.04
CA TYR A 202 11.44 13.09 -1.20
C TYR A 202 11.01 12.28 -2.41
N GLY A 203 11.26 10.97 -2.44
CA GLY A 203 10.77 10.11 -3.50
C GLY A 203 9.24 10.04 -3.54
N LEU A 204 8.57 9.96 -2.38
CA LEU A 204 7.12 10.13 -2.30
C LEU A 204 6.64 11.48 -2.83
N LEU A 205 7.34 12.56 -2.49
CA LEU A 205 7.04 13.91 -2.96
C LEU A 205 7.12 14.00 -4.49
N MET A 206 8.09 13.34 -5.11
CA MET A 206 8.28 13.32 -6.57
C MET A 206 7.23 12.51 -7.33
N LEU A 207 6.48 11.64 -6.65
CA LEU A 207 5.37 10.89 -7.25
C LEU A 207 4.05 11.65 -7.20
N LEU A 208 3.93 12.65 -6.33
CA LEU A 208 2.68 13.37 -6.13
C LEU A 208 2.50 14.47 -7.19
N PRO A 209 1.28 14.63 -7.74
CA PRO A 209 0.92 15.87 -8.43
C PRO A 209 0.89 17.04 -7.42
N GLN A 210 0.67 18.27 -7.90
CA GLN A 210 0.57 19.50 -7.08
C GLN A 210 -0.69 19.54 -6.17
N SER A 211 -0.91 18.50 -5.37
CA SER A 211 -2.03 18.33 -4.44
C SER A 211 -1.79 19.01 -3.09
N THR A 212 -2.77 18.93 -2.19
CA THR A 212 -2.61 19.34 -0.79
C THR A 212 -1.57 18.49 -0.07
N ALA A 213 -1.53 17.17 -0.32
CA ALA A 213 -0.48 16.30 0.24
C ALA A 213 0.92 16.74 -0.21
N PHE A 214 1.10 17.09 -1.49
CA PHE A 214 2.39 17.62 -1.98
C PHE A 214 2.82 18.84 -1.17
N ARG A 215 1.92 19.82 -1.00
CA ARG A 215 2.22 21.05 -0.25
C ARG A 215 2.54 20.76 1.22
N THR A 216 1.78 19.87 1.87
CA THR A 216 2.00 19.47 3.26
C THR A 216 3.37 18.81 3.44
N LEU A 217 3.70 17.82 2.61
CA LEU A 217 4.98 17.11 2.70
C LEU A 217 6.16 18.02 2.31
N SER A 218 6.01 18.83 1.27
CA SER A 218 7.02 19.80 0.86
C SER A 218 7.32 20.81 1.96
N ALA A 219 6.30 21.36 2.63
CA ALA A 219 6.48 22.26 3.76
C ALA A 219 7.22 21.58 4.92
N ARG A 220 6.85 20.34 5.26
CA ARG A 220 7.55 19.53 6.28
C ARG A 220 9.02 19.35 5.92
N LEU A 221 9.32 18.92 4.70
CA LEU A 221 10.69 18.70 4.25
C LEU A 221 11.50 20.00 4.15
N ALA A 222 10.88 21.12 3.77
CA ALA A 222 11.51 22.43 3.77
C ALA A 222 11.98 22.84 5.18
N THR A 223 11.16 22.59 6.22
CA THR A 223 11.58 22.87 7.61
C THR A 223 12.80 22.04 8.04
N VAL A 224 12.89 20.79 7.59
CA VAL A 224 14.04 19.90 7.87
C VAL A 224 15.29 20.37 7.12
N SER A 225 15.16 20.77 5.86
CA SER A 225 16.26 21.33 5.08
C SER A 225 16.79 22.63 5.71
N SER A 226 15.91 23.51 6.19
CA SER A 226 16.32 24.69 6.95
C SER A 226 17.06 24.32 8.23
N LEU A 227 16.60 23.31 8.98
CA LEU A 227 17.32 22.82 10.16
C LEU A 227 18.74 22.36 9.82
N GLN A 228 18.90 21.56 8.76
CA GLN A 228 20.20 21.08 8.31
C GLN A 228 21.14 22.23 7.94
N GLN A 229 20.63 23.31 7.34
CA GLN A 229 21.42 24.50 7.05
C GLN A 229 21.87 25.23 8.32
N HIS A 230 21.03 25.31 9.36
CA HIS A 230 21.40 25.93 10.64
C HIS A 230 22.44 25.09 11.39
N LEU A 231 22.27 23.76 11.42
CA LEU A 231 23.23 22.85 12.05
C LEU A 231 24.56 22.78 11.27
N GLY A 232 24.50 22.76 9.94
CA GLY A 232 25.69 22.78 9.07
C GLY A 232 26.48 24.10 9.12
N ARG A 233 25.83 25.22 9.47
CA ARG A 233 26.51 26.49 9.76
C ARG A 233 27.17 26.51 11.14
N ALA A 234 26.63 25.78 12.12
CA ALA A 234 27.24 25.68 13.46
C ALA A 234 28.52 24.81 13.44
N SER A 235 28.63 23.85 12.52
CA SER A 235 29.84 23.04 12.32
C SER A 235 30.89 23.66 11.37
N ALA A 236 30.55 24.77 10.69
CA ALA A 236 31.46 25.54 9.85
C ALA A 236 32.05 26.74 10.60
N SER A 237 32.84 26.49 11.66
CA SER A 237 33.75 27.51 12.19
C SER A 237 35.04 27.51 11.36
N PRO A 238 35.53 28.65 10.85
CA PRO A 238 36.73 28.70 10.02
C PRO A 238 38.00 28.58 10.88
N GLY A 239 38.49 27.36 11.07
CA GLY A 239 39.86 27.11 11.50
C GLY A 239 40.82 27.15 10.30
N PRO A 240 41.98 27.82 10.40
CA PRO A 240 42.90 27.91 9.26
C PRO A 240 43.65 26.59 9.05
N GLY A 241 43.50 26.04 7.85
CA GLY A 241 44.55 25.36 7.06
C GLY A 241 45.22 24.10 7.63
N TYR A 242 44.93 22.95 7.02
CA TYR A 242 46.01 22.12 6.47
C TYR A 242 45.47 21.27 5.31
N PHE A 243 46.01 21.50 4.11
CA PHE A 243 45.86 20.62 2.97
C PHE A 243 46.73 19.38 3.19
N GLN A 244 46.17 18.18 3.07
CA GLN A 244 46.95 17.03 2.64
C GLN A 244 46.11 16.06 1.80
N SER A 245 46.50 16.00 0.54
CA SER A 245 46.18 14.98 -0.46
C SER A 245 46.71 13.61 -0.04
N GLY A 246 45.91 12.57 -0.24
CA GLY A 246 46.33 11.18 -0.02
C GLY A 246 45.26 10.18 -0.48
N GLU A 247 45.07 10.05 -1.79
CA GLU A 247 44.50 8.84 -2.37
C GLU A 247 45.52 7.71 -2.25
N GLN A 248 45.14 6.60 -1.58
CA GLN A 248 45.65 5.25 -1.87
C GLN A 248 44.73 4.19 -1.25
N THR A 249 43.84 3.70 -2.11
CA THR A 249 43.50 2.30 -2.36
C THR A 249 43.78 1.29 -1.22
N THR A 250 42.72 0.83 -0.56
CA THR A 250 42.70 -0.50 0.09
C THR A 250 41.53 -1.30 -0.49
N GLN A 251 41.67 -1.66 -1.76
CA GLN A 251 40.88 -2.71 -2.41
C GLN A 251 41.54 -4.06 -2.08
N GLU A 252 41.30 -4.64 -0.90
CA GLU A 252 41.72 -6.04 -0.70
C GLU A 252 41.02 -6.81 0.43
N ASN A 253 39.82 -6.39 0.86
CA ASN A 253 39.06 -7.18 1.84
C ASN A 253 37.56 -7.30 1.57
N ARG A 254 37.14 -7.16 0.30
CA ARG A 254 35.72 -7.34 -0.13
C ARG A 254 35.43 -8.72 -0.73
N GLN A 255 36.31 -9.69 -0.51
CA GLN A 255 36.10 -11.08 -0.91
C GLN A 255 36.38 -11.97 0.30
N ILE A 256 35.44 -12.00 1.26
CA ILE A 256 35.04 -13.10 2.15
C ILE A 256 33.93 -12.49 3.03
N VAL A 257 32.81 -12.09 2.42
CA VAL A 257 31.53 -12.02 3.13
C VAL A 257 30.61 -12.96 2.37
N SER A 258 30.60 -14.17 2.88
CA SER A 258 29.74 -15.31 2.55
C SER A 258 28.33 -14.89 2.13
N LYS A 259 27.89 -15.36 0.96
CA LYS A 259 26.70 -16.21 0.67
C LYS A 259 25.45 -16.17 1.58
N PHE A 260 25.23 -15.13 2.37
CA PHE A 260 23.97 -14.86 3.07
C PHE A 260 23.34 -13.66 2.37
N GLU A 261 22.26 -13.92 1.64
CA GLU A 261 21.46 -12.86 1.03
C GLU A 261 20.96 -11.92 2.13
N ASP A 262 21.09 -10.60 1.90
CA ASP A 262 20.52 -9.59 2.76
C ASP A 262 19.00 -9.82 2.85
N PRO A 263 18.42 -10.04 4.06
CA PRO A 263 16.99 -10.24 4.24
C PRO A 263 16.14 -9.12 3.60
N ALA A 264 16.65 -7.88 3.57
CA ALA A 264 15.96 -6.78 2.91
C ALA A 264 15.91 -6.94 1.39
N ALA A 265 17.00 -7.45 0.78
CA ALA A 265 17.05 -7.72 -0.65
C ALA A 265 16.10 -8.85 -1.06
N ALA A 266 15.96 -9.89 -0.24
CA ALA A 266 14.99 -10.95 -0.48
C ALA A 266 13.55 -10.42 -0.47
N LEU A 267 13.19 -9.57 0.51
CA LEU A 267 11.88 -8.93 0.58
C LEU A 267 11.60 -8.06 -0.65
N LEU A 268 12.58 -7.29 -1.13
CA LEU A 268 12.41 -6.46 -2.32
C LEU A 268 12.17 -7.29 -3.59
N ARG A 269 12.89 -8.40 -3.77
CA ARG A 269 12.63 -9.31 -4.90
C ARG A 269 11.22 -9.89 -4.86
N ASP A 270 10.76 -10.29 -3.68
CA ASP A 270 9.40 -10.80 -3.53
C ASP A 270 8.35 -9.72 -3.83
N PHE A 271 8.61 -8.46 -3.46
CA PHE A 271 7.77 -7.34 -3.83
C PHE A 271 7.69 -7.17 -5.35
N GLU A 272 8.83 -7.16 -6.05
CA GLU A 272 8.89 -7.03 -7.50
C GLU A 272 8.09 -8.13 -8.21
N VAL A 273 8.29 -9.39 -7.80
CA VAL A 273 7.55 -10.54 -8.35
C VAL A 273 6.03 -10.37 -8.17
N VAL A 274 5.58 -9.90 -7.01
CA VAL A 274 4.15 -9.67 -6.76
C VAL A 274 3.63 -8.50 -7.61
N GLN A 275 4.38 -7.41 -7.76
CA GLN A 275 3.99 -6.28 -8.60
C GLN A 275 3.92 -6.63 -10.09
N GLU A 276 4.87 -7.43 -10.59
CA GLU A 276 4.83 -7.95 -11.96
C GLU A 276 3.58 -8.80 -12.21
N ARG A 277 3.20 -9.67 -11.28
CA ARG A 277 1.96 -10.47 -11.40
C ARG A 277 0.73 -9.58 -11.50
N HIS A 278 0.68 -8.52 -10.71
CA HIS A 278 -0.37 -7.50 -10.76
C HIS A 278 -0.39 -6.74 -12.10
N ALA A 279 0.78 -6.36 -12.62
CA ALA A 279 0.89 -5.69 -13.91
C ALA A 279 0.41 -6.58 -15.07
N ARG A 280 0.83 -7.86 -15.09
CA ARG A 280 0.39 -8.85 -16.09
C ARG A 280 -1.12 -9.07 -16.05
N ALA A 281 -1.69 -9.29 -14.86
CA ALA A 281 -3.13 -9.51 -14.69
C ALA A 281 -3.96 -8.31 -15.18
N ARG A 282 -3.50 -7.07 -14.94
CA ARG A 282 -4.16 -5.86 -15.47
C ARG A 282 -4.07 -5.78 -16.99
N GLN A 283 -2.91 -6.08 -17.56
CA GLN A 283 -2.72 -6.07 -19.02
C GLN A 283 -3.62 -7.10 -19.71
N GLU A 284 -3.74 -8.31 -19.16
CA GLU A 284 -4.65 -9.35 -19.64
C GLU A 284 -6.12 -8.90 -19.53
N ALA A 285 -6.52 -8.28 -18.41
CA ALA A 285 -7.87 -7.76 -18.24
C ALA A 285 -8.23 -6.67 -19.28
N LEU A 286 -7.28 -5.78 -19.59
CA LEU A 286 -7.43 -4.74 -20.62
C LEU A 286 -7.54 -5.35 -22.02
N GLN A 287 -6.69 -6.32 -22.36
CA GLN A 287 -6.74 -7.03 -23.65
C GLN A 287 -8.07 -7.77 -23.84
N ASN A 288 -8.53 -8.50 -22.82
CA ASN A 288 -9.81 -9.21 -22.86
C ASN A 288 -10.99 -8.26 -23.07
N ARG A 289 -10.96 -7.08 -22.44
CA ARG A 289 -11.98 -6.04 -22.63
C ARG A 289 -11.98 -5.50 -24.06
N SER A 290 -10.81 -5.27 -24.65
CA SER A 290 -10.67 -4.82 -26.05
C SER A 290 -11.17 -5.86 -27.05
N LEU A 291 -10.90 -7.15 -26.81
CA LEU A 291 -11.38 -8.24 -27.67
C LEU A 291 -12.90 -8.38 -27.61
N HIS A 292 -13.51 -8.17 -26.43
CA HIS A 292 -14.97 -8.15 -26.28
C HIS A 292 -15.60 -6.98 -27.04
N THR A 293 -15.04 -5.78 -26.97
CA THR A 293 -15.54 -4.63 -27.72
C THR A 293 -15.48 -4.84 -29.23
N THR A 294 -14.40 -5.46 -29.75
CA THR A 294 -14.26 -5.77 -31.18
C THR A 294 -15.21 -6.87 -31.66
N LYS A 295 -15.51 -7.87 -30.81
CA LYS A 295 -16.51 -8.91 -31.12
C LYS A 295 -17.94 -8.38 -31.12
N VAL A 296 -18.27 -7.44 -30.23
CA VAL A 296 -19.60 -6.82 -30.20
C VAL A 296 -19.81 -5.90 -31.41
N THR A 297 -18.79 -5.14 -31.82
CA THR A 297 -18.88 -4.30 -33.03
C THR A 297 -18.91 -5.13 -34.32
N SER A 298 -18.18 -6.24 -34.40
CA SER A 298 -18.25 -7.14 -35.58
C SER A 298 -19.58 -7.91 -35.65
N ALA A 299 -20.15 -8.33 -34.52
CA ALA A 299 -21.47 -8.95 -34.48
C ALA A 299 -22.59 -7.98 -34.88
N ALA A 300 -22.52 -6.71 -34.43
CA ALA A 300 -23.49 -5.68 -34.81
C ALA A 300 -23.44 -5.34 -36.31
N ASN A 301 -22.27 -5.39 -36.95
CA ASN A 301 -22.12 -5.20 -38.39
C ASN A 301 -22.62 -6.39 -39.22
N ASN A 302 -22.64 -7.60 -38.66
CA ASN A 302 -23.07 -8.81 -39.38
C ASN A 302 -24.58 -9.09 -39.28
N SER A 303 -25.31 -8.41 -38.39
CA SER A 303 -26.76 -8.54 -38.23
C SER A 303 -27.59 -7.50 -39.00
N GLY A 304 -26.97 -6.64 -39.82
CA GLY A 304 -27.61 -5.50 -40.51
C GLY A 304 -28.05 -5.73 -41.96
N GLY A 305 -28.10 -6.97 -42.45
CA GLY A 305 -28.40 -7.27 -43.85
C GLY A 305 -29.66 -8.12 -44.04
N LEU A 306 -30.85 -7.51 -44.02
CA LEU A 306 -32.03 -8.03 -44.74
C LEU A 306 -33.05 -6.88 -45.02
N THR A 307 -33.06 -6.44 -46.27
CA THR A 307 -34.13 -5.82 -47.09
C THR A 307 -35.46 -5.38 -46.45
N VAL A 308 -35.85 -4.11 -46.64
CA VAL A 308 -37.20 -3.70 -47.12
C VAL A 308 -37.08 -2.54 -48.11
N VAL A 309 -37.73 -2.74 -49.25
CA VAL A 309 -37.86 -1.89 -50.45
C VAL A 309 -38.83 -0.73 -50.20
N GLY A 310 -38.66 0.37 -50.93
CA GLY A 310 -39.20 1.69 -50.58
C GLY A 310 -40.67 1.96 -50.90
N LYS A 311 -41.10 3.18 -50.52
CA LYS A 311 -42.06 4.00 -51.28
C LYS A 311 -42.02 5.46 -50.80
N SER A 312 -41.64 6.36 -51.70
CA SER A 312 -41.82 7.82 -51.60
C SER A 312 -43.24 8.21 -51.99
N ILE A 313 -43.90 9.11 -51.23
CA ILE A 313 -44.81 10.23 -51.60
C ILE A 313 -44.89 11.08 -50.29
N GLY A 314 -44.79 12.41 -50.17
CA GLY A 314 -44.88 13.56 -51.08
C GLY A 314 -45.91 14.57 -50.52
N GLY A 315 -45.46 15.78 -50.13
CA GLY A 315 -46.28 16.98 -49.80
C GLY A 315 -46.77 17.07 -48.34
N GLY A 316 -46.87 18.22 -47.67
CA GLY A 316 -46.70 19.64 -47.99
C GLY A 316 -47.08 20.47 -46.74
N HIS A 317 -46.64 21.73 -46.70
CA HIS A 317 -46.89 22.83 -45.74
C HIS A 317 -47.98 22.69 -44.66
N GLU A 318 -47.67 23.14 -43.43
CA GLU A 318 -48.07 24.49 -42.95
C GLU A 318 -47.45 24.80 -41.58
N ALA A 319 -47.03 26.06 -41.42
CA ALA A 319 -46.49 26.64 -40.20
C ALA A 319 -47.63 27.25 -39.37
N GLN A 320 -47.53 27.22 -38.04
CA GLN A 320 -47.95 28.36 -37.22
C GLN A 320 -47.40 28.32 -35.79
N HIS A 321 -46.83 29.46 -35.43
CA HIS A 321 -46.50 30.01 -34.12
C HIS A 321 -47.48 29.68 -32.97
N MET A 322 -46.94 29.42 -31.77
CA MET A 322 -47.02 30.32 -30.60
C MET A 322 -46.43 29.65 -29.35
N THR A 323 -45.44 30.31 -28.75
CA THR A 323 -45.07 30.23 -27.33
C THR A 323 -45.69 31.46 -26.61
N PRO A 324 -45.52 31.65 -25.29
CA PRO A 324 -45.84 30.74 -24.18
C PRO A 324 -46.61 31.48 -23.06
N GLU A 325 -47.10 30.73 -22.06
CA GLU A 325 -47.05 31.10 -20.64
C GLU A 325 -46.59 29.89 -19.82
#